data_AF-A0A1X7REI3-F1
#
_entry.id   AF-A0A1X7REI3-F1
#
_cell.length_a   1.000
_cell.length_b   1.000
_cell.length_c   1.000
_cell.angle_alpha   90.00
_cell.angle_beta   90.00
_cell.angle_gamma   90.00
#
_symmetry.space_group_name_H-M   'P 1'
#
loop_
_entity.id
_entity.type
_entity.pdbx_description
1 polymer ?
#
loop_
_entity_poly.entity_id
_entity_poly.type
_entity_poly.pdbx_seq_one_letter_code
_entity_poly.pdbx_strand_id
1 'polypeptide(L)'
;MAPLAAPPDYATATADRPRARPDFDGVTSPQTTYSSFRQGASDTTTANATESQPRSMSDARQRVADEETGLLTQKKKSRSTRSCWSRWCSAPLATCRTILVIALIIVIIILAAAPGGHTSNDGSHVGAPGNPDRGKLPSSPNQPTPWFPHSNECPYDVYTDVLTYDFADLDNFAFLELMEETEYLSHKIQGKVIVRPAKDVNQEADIRIQIRYATTSPWQVVSSKCETTQDSFVLHLPKVEGSARSRSGRPCLGVFASIDVRPGLTLNDWTLTTGNLNIEVVDGLFSRKSSEILQGHMQITGKSTFNAVSGACKIAHWSARHTIIETISGSIHGFFDLLDLLSLKTTSGTIGCTVDPKDADPDAPAPAYLSVTSISGTVDVRLPTTGSLPERDYQTRLETVSSNIRGAFIHGSSTSIHTSSGDVHIELLPYVMDSRTVPSIHTSTHSGTTAIRVLPPHTFPGDSWGKLRSEHKSSSISGTMHITYPDEWEGLATADSTSGTISIRGRDVKIIGDSKSAGAFRHVVARKGDGMGRIGVRTVSGTIDVRIGE
;
A
#
# COMPACT_ATOMS: atom_id res chain seq x y z
N MET A 1 27.39 -35.87 -39.89
CA MET A 1 27.24 -37.33 -39.67
C MET A 1 28.40 -37.77 -38.78
N ALA A 2 28.16 -37.82 -37.47
CA ALA A 2 28.89 -38.53 -36.43
C ALA A 2 28.04 -38.41 -35.13
N PRO A 3 27.99 -39.43 -34.25
CA PRO A 3 26.79 -39.76 -33.49
C PRO A 3 26.83 -39.35 -32.01
N LEU A 4 25.61 -39.29 -31.44
CA LEU A 4 25.28 -39.07 -30.03
C LEU A 4 25.83 -40.18 -29.12
N ALA A 5 26.41 -39.79 -27.98
CA ALA A 5 26.81 -40.70 -26.90
C ALA A 5 25.65 -40.95 -25.92
N ALA A 6 25.41 -42.22 -25.61
CA ALA A 6 24.44 -42.69 -24.62
C ALA A 6 25.04 -42.70 -23.19
N PRO A 7 24.22 -42.61 -22.13
CA PRO A 7 24.68 -42.53 -20.73
C PRO A 7 25.03 -43.90 -20.15
N PRO A 8 25.90 -43.97 -19.12
CA PRO A 8 26.30 -45.23 -18.49
C PRO A 8 25.28 -45.74 -17.45
N ASP A 9 25.13 -47.06 -17.47
CA ASP A 9 24.31 -47.92 -16.61
C ASP A 9 24.97 -48.14 -15.23
N TYR A 10 24.19 -48.06 -14.15
CA TYR A 10 24.64 -48.28 -12.77
C TYR A 10 24.05 -49.60 -12.25
N ALA A 11 24.68 -50.71 -12.61
CA ALA A 11 24.40 -52.00 -11.98
C ALA A 11 25.64 -52.88 -12.03
N THR A 12 26.42 -52.90 -10.95
CA THR A 12 27.04 -54.09 -10.34
C THR A 12 28.08 -53.68 -9.29
N ALA A 13 27.97 -54.29 -8.10
CA ALA A 13 29.07 -54.94 -7.35
C ALA A 13 28.87 -54.80 -5.83
N THR A 14 28.12 -55.75 -5.28
CA THR A 14 28.19 -56.16 -3.88
C THR A 14 29.42 -57.06 -3.66
N ALA A 15 30.05 -56.87 -2.51
CA ALA A 15 30.88 -57.80 -1.74
C ALA A 15 32.29 -58.18 -2.25
N ASP A 16 33.34 -57.75 -1.53
CA ASP A 16 34.06 -58.68 -0.65
C ASP A 16 34.94 -57.98 0.41
N ARG A 17 35.03 -58.60 1.59
CA ARG A 17 35.79 -58.23 2.81
C ARG A 17 37.12 -59.03 2.83
N PRO A 18 38.18 -58.75 3.65
CA PRO A 18 38.08 -58.72 5.13
C PRO A 18 39.11 -57.93 5.99
N ARG A 19 38.70 -57.73 7.27
CA ARG A 19 39.42 -57.73 8.58
C ARG A 19 40.65 -56.81 8.84
N ALA A 20 40.51 -55.93 9.84
CA ALA A 20 41.22 -56.02 11.14
C ALA A 20 40.54 -55.15 12.23
N ARG A 21 40.46 -55.67 13.46
CA ARG A 21 40.00 -55.06 14.74
C ARG A 21 41.22 -54.66 15.60
N PRO A 22 41.09 -53.79 16.63
CA PRO A 22 40.66 -54.14 18.02
C PRO A 22 39.54 -53.20 18.55
N ASP A 23 38.46 -53.62 19.25
CA ASP A 23 38.29 -54.12 20.65
C ASP A 23 38.91 -53.18 21.72
N PHE A 24 38.29 -52.77 22.85
CA PHE A 24 37.03 -53.02 23.59
C PHE A 24 36.96 -51.92 24.71
N ASP A 25 35.83 -51.32 25.10
CA ASP A 25 35.03 -51.52 26.35
C ASP A 25 34.48 -50.11 26.73
N GLY A 26 33.29 -49.82 27.25
CA GLY A 26 32.13 -50.59 27.71
C GLY A 26 31.29 -49.71 28.68
N VAL A 27 29.94 -49.75 28.54
CA VAL A 27 28.91 -49.76 29.64
C VAL A 27 28.80 -48.44 30.48
N THR A 28 27.67 -47.75 30.76
CA THR A 28 26.23 -48.04 30.99
C THR A 28 25.48 -46.71 31.17
N SER A 29 24.18 -46.66 30.86
CA SER A 29 23.20 -45.71 31.46
C SER A 29 22.80 -46.16 32.87
N PRO A 30 22.29 -45.28 33.77
CA PRO A 30 20.86 -45.31 34.08
C PRO A 30 20.17 -44.00 34.56
N GLN A 31 18.85 -43.97 34.27
CA GLN A 31 17.66 -43.46 34.99
C GLN A 31 17.71 -42.38 36.11
N THR A 32 16.81 -41.41 35.93
CA THR A 32 15.76 -40.88 36.84
C THR A 32 15.90 -41.00 38.37
N THR A 33 15.87 -39.84 39.07
CA THR A 33 15.35 -39.75 40.45
C THR A 33 14.72 -38.38 40.75
N TYR A 34 13.51 -38.43 41.32
CA TYR A 34 12.84 -37.34 42.03
C TYR A 34 13.53 -37.04 43.37
N SER A 35 13.55 -35.78 43.81
CA SER A 35 13.71 -35.45 45.23
C SER A 35 13.01 -34.15 45.63
N SER A 36 12.43 -34.20 46.82
CA SER A 36 11.43 -33.36 47.44
C SER A 36 11.96 -32.22 48.32
N PHE A 37 11.08 -31.23 48.53
CA PHE A 37 10.90 -30.31 49.67
C PHE A 37 11.80 -30.45 50.92
N ARG A 38 12.29 -29.29 51.41
CA ARG A 38 12.36 -29.01 52.86
C ARG A 38 12.28 -27.51 53.18
N GLN A 39 11.48 -27.21 54.22
CA GLN A 39 11.20 -25.93 54.86
C GLN A 39 12.30 -25.51 55.86
N GLY A 40 12.28 -24.22 56.24
CA GLY A 40 12.88 -23.67 57.47
C GLY A 40 13.20 -22.19 57.25
N ALA A 41 12.37 -21.23 57.66
CA ALA A 41 12.10 -20.75 59.02
C ALA A 41 12.84 -19.42 59.29
N SER A 42 12.12 -18.55 59.97
CA SER A 42 12.24 -17.11 60.19
C SER A 42 13.19 -16.70 61.32
N ASP A 43 13.77 -15.50 61.22
CA ASP A 43 13.65 -14.38 62.19
C ASP A 43 14.66 -13.26 61.83
N THR A 44 14.20 -12.04 61.52
CA THR A 44 14.08 -10.85 62.42
C THR A 44 15.46 -10.45 62.99
N THR A 45 16.05 -9.26 62.74
CA THR A 45 15.72 -7.98 63.43
C THR A 45 16.62 -6.83 62.91
N THR A 46 16.09 -5.59 62.89
CA THR A 46 16.73 -4.25 63.08
C THR A 46 17.85 -3.79 62.14
N ALA A 47 17.63 -2.77 61.30
CA ALA A 47 17.60 -1.31 61.58
C ALA A 47 18.99 -0.66 61.70
N ASN A 48 19.38 0.12 60.68
CA ASN A 48 19.71 1.55 60.78
C ASN A 48 20.30 2.02 59.45
N ALA A 49 19.66 3.03 58.86
CA ALA A 49 20.15 3.76 57.70
C ALA A 49 20.59 5.15 58.17
N THR A 50 21.82 5.52 57.83
CA THR A 50 22.34 6.89 57.92
C THR A 50 22.58 7.41 56.50
N GLU A 51 21.98 8.57 56.24
CA GLU A 51 22.47 9.71 55.46
C GLU A 51 23.01 9.60 54.02
N SER A 52 22.42 10.48 53.21
CA SER A 52 23.08 11.42 52.28
C SER A 52 23.46 10.99 50.86
N GLN A 53 22.57 11.36 49.92
CA GLN A 53 22.83 12.26 48.78
C GLN A 53 23.79 11.80 47.63
N PRO A 54 23.83 12.49 46.46
CA PRO A 54 23.44 11.87 45.18
C PRO A 54 24.52 11.94 44.07
N ARG A 55 24.12 11.47 42.88
CA ARG A 55 24.71 11.62 41.53
C ARG A 55 25.55 10.44 41.04
N SER A 56 25.16 9.88 39.90
CA SER A 56 25.95 9.99 38.66
C SER A 56 25.17 9.37 37.49
N MET A 57 25.13 10.08 36.35
CA MET A 57 24.74 9.54 35.05
C MET A 57 25.98 8.97 34.35
N SER A 58 25.89 7.71 33.96
CA SER A 58 26.59 7.02 32.86
C SER A 58 25.92 5.64 32.80
N ASP A 59 25.67 4.98 31.69
CA ASP A 59 26.32 5.03 30.40
C ASP A 59 25.37 4.42 29.37
N ALA A 60 25.49 4.85 28.12
CA ALA A 60 24.73 4.30 27.01
C ALA A 60 25.33 2.95 26.58
N ARG A 61 24.54 1.88 26.57
CA ARG A 61 24.78 0.73 25.70
C ARG A 61 23.48 0.18 25.14
N GLN A 62 23.43 0.17 23.81
CA GLN A 62 22.47 -0.54 22.96
C GLN A 62 22.10 -1.91 23.55
N ARG A 63 20.80 -2.16 23.69
CA ARG A 63 20.24 -3.50 23.74
C ARG A 63 19.24 -3.66 22.61
N VAL A 64 19.52 -4.68 21.80
CA VAL A 64 18.59 -5.37 20.90
C VAL A 64 17.38 -5.80 21.74
N ALA A 65 16.18 -5.41 21.32
CA ALA A 65 14.94 -5.80 21.98
C ALA A 65 14.47 -7.14 21.39
N ASP A 66 14.78 -8.23 22.09
CA ASP A 66 14.04 -9.48 21.98
C ASP A 66 12.75 -9.34 22.82
N GLU A 67 11.63 -8.97 22.19
CA GLU A 67 10.31 -8.99 22.82
C GLU A 67 9.72 -10.41 22.79
N GLU A 68 10.29 -11.29 23.59
CA GLU A 68 9.59 -12.48 24.06
C GLU A 68 9.68 -12.49 25.59
N THR A 69 8.55 -12.69 26.27
CA THR A 69 8.32 -12.63 27.74
C THR A 69 7.87 -11.28 28.32
N GLY A 70 6.56 -11.02 28.23
CA GLY A 70 5.97 -9.81 28.83
C GLY A 70 4.49 -9.91 29.20
N LEU A 71 3.94 -11.11 29.40
CA LEU A 71 2.59 -11.27 29.93
C LEU A 71 2.62 -12.44 30.91
N LEU A 72 2.63 -12.12 32.21
CA LEU A 72 2.02 -12.86 33.33
C LEU A 72 2.68 -12.43 34.67
N THR A 73 2.33 -11.25 35.19
CA THR A 73 2.34 -11.03 36.65
C THR A 73 1.20 -10.09 37.04
N GLN A 74 0.08 -10.66 37.48
CA GLN A 74 -0.90 -9.96 38.29
C GLN A 74 -0.41 -9.92 39.74
N LYS A 75 -0.33 -8.72 40.34
CA LYS A 75 -0.37 -8.54 41.79
C LYS A 75 -1.42 -7.52 42.18
N LYS A 76 -2.21 -7.91 43.19
CA LYS A 76 -3.39 -7.25 43.77
C LYS A 76 -3.05 -6.00 44.61
N LYS A 77 -4.12 -5.22 44.84
CA LYS A 77 -4.39 -4.11 45.82
C LYS A 77 -4.11 -2.71 45.26
N SER A 78 -4.89 -1.66 45.53
CA SER A 78 -5.98 -1.40 46.49
C SER A 78 -6.82 -0.23 45.97
N ARG A 79 -8.09 -0.16 46.37
CA ARG A 79 -8.92 1.06 46.31
C ARG A 79 -8.22 2.23 47.01
N SER A 80 -8.22 3.39 46.37
CA SER A 80 -8.11 4.71 46.98
C SER A 80 -8.88 5.69 46.10
N THR A 81 -10.01 6.15 46.60
CA THR A 81 -10.71 7.35 46.12
C THR A 81 -9.98 8.57 46.65
N ARG A 82 -9.53 9.47 45.77
CA ARG A 82 -9.49 10.92 46.01
C ARG A 82 -9.23 11.69 44.72
N SER A 83 -10.06 12.70 44.54
CA SER A 83 -9.98 13.80 43.57
C SER A 83 -8.73 14.66 43.78
N CYS A 84 -8.09 15.12 42.69
CA CYS A 84 -7.86 16.54 42.45
C CYS A 84 -7.41 16.79 40.99
N TRP A 85 -7.83 17.95 40.50
CA TRP A 85 -7.47 18.61 39.25
C TRP A 85 -5.96 18.73 38.95
N SER A 86 -5.60 18.63 37.67
CA SER A 86 -5.05 19.73 36.83
C SER A 86 -4.88 19.17 35.41
N ARG A 87 -5.52 19.71 34.37
CA ARG A 87 -5.08 20.87 33.56
C ARG A 87 -3.58 20.83 33.20
N TRP A 88 -3.25 20.07 32.15
CA TRP A 88 -2.41 20.53 31.04
C TRP A 88 -2.40 19.50 29.92
N CYS A 89 -3.06 19.81 28.81
CA CYS A 89 -2.74 19.34 27.46
C CYS A 89 -3.74 20.00 26.50
N SER A 90 -3.38 21.20 26.04
CA SER A 90 -3.99 21.83 24.88
C SER A 90 -2.88 22.54 24.11
N ALA A 91 -2.13 21.76 23.34
CA ALA A 91 -1.54 22.27 22.12
C ALA A 91 -2.45 21.81 20.97
N PRO A 92 -2.90 22.70 20.08
CA PRO A 92 -3.73 22.29 18.97
C PRO A 92 -2.89 21.47 17.98
N LEU A 93 -3.42 20.32 17.57
CA LEU A 93 -2.92 19.44 16.50
C LEU A 93 -2.62 20.15 15.16
N ALA A 94 -2.88 21.46 15.05
CA ALA A 94 -2.53 22.30 13.93
C ALA A 94 -1.03 22.59 13.81
N THR A 95 -0.27 22.66 14.93
CA THR A 95 1.14 23.11 14.89
C THR A 95 2.10 22.05 14.35
N CYS A 96 1.81 20.75 14.53
CA CYS A 96 2.64 19.69 13.92
C CYS A 96 2.44 19.60 12.40
N ARG A 97 1.25 19.95 11.90
CA ARG A 97 0.96 19.91 10.47
C ARG A 97 1.61 21.10 9.74
N THR A 98 1.64 22.28 10.38
CA THR A 98 2.33 23.45 9.82
C THR A 98 3.85 23.29 9.82
N ILE A 99 4.44 22.67 10.85
CA ILE A 99 5.90 22.45 10.89
C ILE A 99 6.36 21.49 9.78
N LEU A 100 5.59 20.43 9.49
CA LEU A 100 5.91 19.51 8.39
C LEU A 100 5.76 20.15 7.02
N VAL A 101 4.73 20.98 6.82
CA VAL A 101 4.54 21.74 5.57
C VAL A 101 5.66 22.76 5.37
N ILE A 102 6.06 23.48 6.42
CA ILE A 102 7.17 24.46 6.37
C ILE A 102 8.51 23.77 6.07
N ALA A 103 8.78 22.61 6.68
CA ALA A 103 9.99 21.84 6.40
C ALA A 103 10.06 21.38 4.93
N LEU A 104 8.91 21.01 4.35
CA LEU A 104 8.80 20.58 2.95
C LEU A 104 8.94 21.76 1.98
N ILE A 105 8.40 22.93 2.33
CA ILE A 105 8.57 24.18 1.57
C ILE A 105 10.03 24.65 1.56
N ILE A 106 10.75 24.56 2.69
CA ILE A 106 12.16 24.96 2.77
C ILE A 106 13.04 24.09 1.86
N VAL A 107 12.75 22.78 1.76
CA VAL A 107 13.49 21.87 0.86
C VAL A 107 13.21 22.20 -0.62
N ILE A 108 11.98 22.60 -0.97
CA ILE A 108 11.61 22.99 -2.34
C ILE A 108 12.27 24.32 -2.73
N ILE A 109 12.34 25.31 -1.83
CA ILE A 109 12.96 26.61 -2.10
C ILE A 109 14.46 26.48 -2.36
N ILE A 110 15.14 25.55 -1.68
CA ILE A 110 16.59 25.30 -1.88
C ILE A 110 16.86 24.68 -3.27
N LEU A 111 15.90 23.94 -3.84
CA LEU A 111 16.05 23.29 -5.16
C LEU A 111 15.71 24.22 -6.34
N ALA A 112 14.92 25.28 -6.13
CA ALA A 112 14.42 26.14 -7.22
C ALA A 112 15.29 27.39 -7.51
N ALA A 113 16.37 27.63 -6.76
CA ALA A 113 17.16 28.86 -6.90
C ALA A 113 18.32 28.73 -7.91
N ALA A 114 18.00 28.76 -9.21
CA ALA A 114 18.94 29.12 -10.28
C ALA A 114 18.30 30.19 -11.19
N PRO A 115 18.91 31.38 -11.39
CA PRO A 115 18.22 32.50 -12.02
C PRO A 115 18.55 32.66 -13.52
N GLY A 116 17.52 32.86 -14.33
CA GLY A 116 17.61 33.38 -15.71
C GLY A 116 16.31 34.10 -16.07
N GLY A 117 16.40 35.40 -16.35
CA GLY A 117 15.26 36.31 -16.53
C GLY A 117 14.88 36.63 -17.98
N HIS A 118 13.99 37.65 -18.10
CA HIS A 118 13.44 38.37 -19.28
C HIS A 118 12.01 37.92 -19.70
N THR A 119 10.90 38.65 -19.41
CA THR A 119 10.29 39.87 -20.03
C THR A 119 9.87 39.66 -21.51
N SER A 120 8.65 39.90 -22.03
CA SER A 120 7.60 40.93 -21.76
C SER A 120 6.32 40.68 -22.60
N ASN A 121 5.18 41.25 -22.14
CA ASN A 121 4.05 41.94 -22.83
C ASN A 121 3.40 41.46 -24.14
N ASP A 122 2.16 41.78 -24.51
CA ASP A 122 0.87 42.22 -23.92
C ASP A 122 -0.01 42.56 -25.16
N GLY A 123 -1.34 42.42 -25.14
CA GLY A 123 -2.17 42.96 -26.23
C GLY A 123 -3.53 42.32 -26.48
N SER A 124 -4.56 43.01 -26.02
CA SER A 124 -6.00 42.71 -25.96
C SER A 124 -6.87 43.37 -27.06
N HIS A 125 -8.06 42.81 -27.35
CA HIS A 125 -9.42 43.45 -27.24
C HIS A 125 -10.51 43.06 -28.29
N VAL A 126 -11.57 42.40 -27.79
CA VAL A 126 -13.03 42.73 -27.79
C VAL A 126 -13.82 43.07 -29.07
N GLY A 127 -14.99 42.41 -29.25
CA GLY A 127 -16.24 43.04 -29.74
C GLY A 127 -17.31 42.14 -30.42
N ALA A 128 -18.44 41.87 -29.75
CA ALA A 128 -19.73 41.38 -30.28
C ALA A 128 -20.85 42.44 -29.95
N PRO A 129 -22.20 42.30 -30.16
CA PRO A 129 -23.05 41.13 -30.50
C PRO A 129 -24.35 41.39 -31.36
N GLY A 130 -25.23 40.37 -31.53
CA GLY A 130 -26.67 40.51 -31.84
C GLY A 130 -27.41 39.25 -32.36
N ASN A 131 -28.45 38.76 -31.64
CA ASN A 131 -29.36 37.58 -31.86
C ASN A 131 -30.84 38.09 -31.90
N PRO A 132 -31.96 37.39 -32.32
CA PRO A 132 -32.48 36.04 -31.96
C PRO A 132 -33.02 35.21 -33.19
N ASP A 133 -33.48 33.95 -33.18
CA ASP A 133 -34.48 33.29 -32.32
C ASP A 133 -34.57 31.72 -32.52
N ARG A 134 -35.31 31.07 -31.61
CA ARG A 134 -35.47 29.64 -31.20
C ARG A 134 -35.74 28.51 -32.23
N GLY A 135 -35.27 27.29 -31.90
CA GLY A 135 -36.09 26.05 -32.07
C GLY A 135 -35.40 24.71 -32.43
N LYS A 136 -34.74 24.04 -31.47
CA LYS A 136 -34.50 22.57 -31.33
C LYS A 136 -33.75 22.40 -30.00
N LEU A 137 -33.92 21.30 -29.25
CA LEU A 137 -33.06 21.01 -28.08
C LEU A 137 -32.02 19.94 -28.44
N PRO A 138 -30.91 20.32 -29.10
CA PRO A 138 -29.67 19.56 -29.12
C PRO A 138 -28.86 19.87 -27.85
N SER A 139 -27.89 19.03 -27.53
CA SER A 139 -26.80 19.33 -26.59
C SER A 139 -26.40 20.81 -26.65
N SER A 140 -26.46 21.52 -25.51
CA SER A 140 -26.12 22.95 -25.46
C SER A 140 -24.74 23.17 -26.11
N PRO A 141 -24.65 23.90 -27.25
CA PRO A 141 -23.40 24.03 -27.99
C PRO A 141 -22.36 24.95 -27.32
N ASN A 142 -22.69 25.56 -26.17
CA ASN A 142 -21.89 26.63 -25.56
C ASN A 142 -21.54 26.36 -24.09
N GLN A 143 -21.48 25.10 -23.65
CA GLN A 143 -20.82 24.82 -22.37
C GLN A 143 -19.30 24.87 -22.58
N PRO A 144 -18.58 25.77 -21.90
CA PRO A 144 -17.13 25.77 -21.94
C PRO A 144 -16.62 24.41 -21.48
N THR A 145 -15.90 23.70 -22.35
CA THR A 145 -15.16 22.52 -21.96
C THR A 145 -13.84 22.95 -21.32
N PRO A 146 -13.48 22.42 -20.15
CA PRO A 146 -14.26 21.47 -19.33
C PRO A 146 -15.27 22.20 -18.45
N TRP A 147 -16.44 21.57 -18.34
CA TRP A 147 -17.57 22.09 -17.60
C TRP A 147 -17.49 21.68 -16.12
N PHE A 148 -17.76 22.62 -15.21
CA PHE A 148 -17.91 22.32 -13.79
C PHE A 148 -19.38 22.08 -13.45
N PRO A 149 -19.70 21.00 -12.71
CA PRO A 149 -21.06 20.75 -12.27
C PRO A 149 -21.52 21.90 -11.38
N HIS A 150 -22.64 22.51 -11.76
CA HIS A 150 -23.27 23.54 -10.94
C HIS A 150 -23.82 22.87 -9.68
N SER A 151 -23.36 23.33 -8.51
CA SER A 151 -24.00 23.03 -7.25
C SER A 151 -24.73 24.29 -6.77
N ASN A 152 -25.73 24.13 -5.89
CA ASN A 152 -26.38 25.27 -5.25
C ASN A 152 -25.39 26.14 -4.44
N GLU A 153 -24.22 25.61 -4.11
CA GLU A 153 -23.16 26.28 -3.35
C GLU A 153 -22.11 26.96 -4.26
N CYS A 154 -21.88 26.44 -5.46
CA CYS A 154 -20.90 26.94 -6.44
C CYS A 154 -21.47 26.95 -7.87
N PRO A 155 -22.15 28.03 -8.29
CA PRO A 155 -22.52 28.25 -9.69
C PRO A 155 -21.32 28.79 -10.49
N TYR A 156 -20.59 27.92 -11.20
CA TYR A 156 -19.44 28.32 -12.03
C TYR A 156 -19.89 28.91 -13.37
N ASP A 157 -20.06 30.23 -13.39
CA ASP A 157 -20.61 31.01 -14.52
C ASP A 157 -19.58 31.94 -15.19
N VAL A 158 -18.47 32.24 -14.54
CA VAL A 158 -17.36 33.05 -15.09
C VAL A 158 -16.17 32.14 -15.39
N TYR A 159 -15.61 32.21 -16.61
CA TYR A 159 -14.47 31.39 -17.03
C TYR A 159 -13.34 32.26 -17.57
N THR A 160 -12.10 31.85 -17.34
CA THR A 160 -10.95 32.46 -17.99
C THR A 160 -10.73 31.89 -19.38
N ASP A 161 -9.91 32.60 -20.16
CA ASP A 161 -9.23 32.05 -21.31
C ASP A 161 -8.28 30.92 -20.88
N VAL A 162 -7.87 30.11 -21.86
CA VAL A 162 -6.97 28.97 -21.65
C VAL A 162 -5.53 29.45 -21.65
N LEU A 163 -4.81 29.21 -20.54
CA LEU A 163 -3.37 29.41 -20.45
C LEU A 163 -2.67 28.15 -20.96
N THR A 164 -1.68 28.29 -21.83
CA THR A 164 -0.95 27.14 -22.42
C THR A 164 0.53 27.26 -22.14
N TYR A 165 1.16 26.15 -21.75
CA TYR A 165 2.60 26.04 -21.47
C TYR A 165 3.14 24.78 -22.13
N ASP A 166 4.22 24.92 -22.91
CA ASP A 166 4.83 23.82 -23.65
C ASP A 166 6.21 23.50 -23.05
N PHE A 167 6.51 22.22 -22.93
CA PHE A 167 7.77 21.67 -22.44
C PHE A 167 8.35 20.74 -23.51
N ALA A 168 9.66 20.79 -23.70
CA ALA A 168 10.40 20.00 -24.68
C ALA A 168 11.76 19.58 -24.11
N ASP A 169 12.33 18.53 -24.69
CA ASP A 169 13.59 17.93 -24.30
C ASP A 169 13.61 17.49 -22.83
N LEU A 170 12.52 16.81 -22.42
CA LEU A 170 12.31 16.39 -21.04
C LEU A 170 12.96 15.02 -20.74
N ASP A 171 13.82 15.00 -19.72
CA ASP A 171 14.24 13.76 -19.05
C ASP A 171 13.33 13.40 -17.87
N ASN A 172 12.78 14.41 -17.20
CA ASN A 172 11.93 14.29 -16.03
C ASN A 172 10.77 15.28 -16.13
N PHE A 173 9.68 15.02 -15.42
CA PHE A 173 8.58 15.98 -15.37
C PHE A 173 7.94 16.05 -13.98
N ALA A 174 7.71 17.28 -13.50
CA ALA A 174 7.00 17.53 -12.25
C ALA A 174 5.90 18.59 -12.38
N PHE A 175 4.69 18.25 -11.96
CA PHE A 175 3.58 19.18 -11.78
C PHE A 175 3.25 19.30 -10.30
N LEU A 176 3.24 20.53 -9.79
CA LEU A 176 2.92 20.83 -8.39
C LEU A 176 1.80 21.86 -8.29
N GLU A 177 0.71 21.50 -7.63
CA GLU A 177 -0.34 22.45 -7.23
C GLU A 177 -0.08 22.94 -5.81
N LEU A 178 0.31 24.22 -5.67
CA LEU A 178 0.55 24.91 -4.41
C LEU A 178 -0.51 26.01 -4.19
N MET A 179 -1.78 25.63 -4.28
CA MET A 179 -2.91 26.49 -3.96
C MET A 179 -3.29 26.35 -2.48
N GLU A 180 -2.63 27.11 -1.61
CA GLU A 180 -2.97 27.11 -0.18
C GLU A 180 -4.38 27.69 0.04
N GLU A 181 -5.18 27.01 0.86
CA GLU A 181 -6.46 27.56 1.29
C GLU A 181 -6.23 28.86 2.08
N THR A 182 -6.80 29.95 1.60
CA THR A 182 -6.85 31.22 2.34
C THR A 182 -8.19 31.35 3.07
N GLU A 183 -8.28 32.23 4.07
CA GLU A 183 -9.53 32.50 4.80
C GLU A 183 -10.70 32.89 3.87
N TYR A 184 -10.38 33.43 2.68
CA TYR A 184 -11.34 33.84 1.65
C TYR A 184 -11.78 32.73 0.68
N LEU A 185 -10.96 31.67 0.50
CA LEU A 185 -11.18 30.57 -0.47
C LEU A 185 -11.21 29.16 0.16
N SER A 186 -11.09 29.06 1.48
CA SER A 186 -11.08 27.79 2.21
C SER A 186 -12.29 26.92 1.86
N HIS A 187 -12.02 25.65 1.54
CA HIS A 187 -12.95 24.59 1.13
C HIS A 187 -13.75 24.84 -0.15
N LYS A 188 -13.33 25.80 -0.99
CA LYS A 188 -14.02 26.15 -2.24
C LYS A 188 -13.15 26.05 -3.50
N ILE A 189 -11.95 25.47 -3.37
CA ILE A 189 -11.11 25.13 -4.51
C ILE A 189 -11.45 23.71 -4.95
N GLN A 190 -11.93 23.55 -6.17
CA GLN A 190 -12.33 22.25 -6.71
C GLN A 190 -11.86 22.10 -8.14
N GLY A 191 -11.66 20.85 -8.55
CA GLY A 191 -11.42 20.54 -9.94
C GLY A 191 -10.47 19.38 -10.10
N LYS A 192 -9.70 19.40 -11.18
CA LYS A 192 -8.88 18.27 -11.56
C LYS A 192 -7.73 18.61 -12.48
N VAL A 193 -6.69 17.80 -12.37
CA VAL A 193 -5.62 17.66 -13.33
C VAL A 193 -5.89 16.40 -14.16
N ILE A 194 -6.06 16.55 -15.47
CA ILE A 194 -6.22 15.44 -16.40
C ILE A 194 -4.92 15.20 -17.15
N VAL A 195 -4.35 14.00 -17.05
CA VAL A 195 -3.25 13.54 -17.90
C VAL A 195 -3.81 12.69 -19.02
N ARG A 196 -3.43 12.97 -20.27
CA ARG A 196 -3.94 12.22 -21.43
C ARG A 196 -2.95 12.27 -22.59
N PRO A 197 -3.06 11.34 -23.57
CA PRO A 197 -2.33 11.47 -24.83
C PRO A 197 -2.65 12.79 -25.52
N ALA A 198 -1.67 13.35 -26.22
CA ALA A 198 -1.85 14.56 -27.01
C ALA A 198 -2.96 14.34 -28.04
N LYS A 199 -3.89 15.31 -28.12
CA LYS A 199 -4.98 15.28 -29.12
C LYS A 199 -4.45 15.46 -30.53
N ASP A 200 -3.39 16.26 -30.66
CA ASP A 200 -2.68 16.47 -31.91
C ASP A 200 -1.51 15.48 -31.97
N VAL A 201 -1.55 14.59 -32.96
CA VAL A 201 -0.50 13.59 -33.18
C VAL A 201 0.82 14.26 -33.57
N ASN A 202 0.77 15.48 -34.12
CA ASN A 202 1.94 16.25 -34.53
C ASN A 202 2.40 17.23 -33.45
N GLN A 203 1.97 17.06 -32.20
CA GLN A 203 2.44 17.91 -31.10
C GLN A 203 3.97 17.82 -30.99
N GLU A 204 4.66 18.93 -31.24
CA GLU A 204 6.13 19.00 -31.17
C GLU A 204 6.61 18.96 -29.71
N ALA A 205 5.92 19.68 -28.81
CA ALA A 205 6.22 19.70 -27.39
C ALA A 205 6.03 18.31 -26.76
N ASP A 206 6.96 17.88 -25.92
CA ASP A 206 6.85 16.64 -25.13
C ASP A 206 5.60 16.65 -24.27
N ILE A 207 5.37 17.76 -23.58
CA ILE A 207 4.22 17.96 -22.71
C ILE A 207 3.65 19.36 -22.95
N ARG A 208 2.33 19.42 -23.16
CA ARG A 208 1.56 20.65 -23.22
C ARG A 208 0.58 20.74 -22.07
N ILE A 209 0.70 21.77 -21.25
CA ILE A 209 -0.19 22.03 -20.12
C ILE A 209 -1.18 23.12 -20.52
N GLN A 210 -2.47 22.86 -20.32
CA GLN A 210 -3.53 23.85 -20.51
C GLN A 210 -4.30 24.07 -19.23
N ILE A 211 -4.45 25.32 -18.81
CA ILE A 211 -5.12 25.68 -17.56
C ILE A 211 -6.30 26.58 -17.84
N ARG A 212 -7.41 26.28 -17.19
CA ARG A 212 -8.62 27.09 -17.21
C ARG A 212 -9.19 27.20 -15.81
N TYR A 213 -9.58 28.43 -15.44
CA TYR A 213 -10.27 28.68 -14.18
C TYR A 213 -11.75 28.96 -14.44
N ALA A 214 -12.57 28.61 -13.46
CA ALA A 214 -13.96 28.98 -13.38
C ALA A 214 -14.27 29.57 -12.00
N THR A 215 -15.07 30.62 -11.94
CA THR A 215 -15.46 31.29 -10.70
C THR A 215 -16.96 31.58 -10.67
N THR A 216 -17.46 31.91 -9.49
CA THR A 216 -18.84 32.36 -9.26
C THR A 216 -18.95 33.87 -9.43
N SER A 217 -19.90 34.36 -10.22
CA SER A 217 -20.17 35.79 -10.36
C SER A 217 -20.48 36.44 -9.00
N PRO A 218 -20.00 37.67 -8.74
CA PRO A 218 -19.28 38.57 -9.64
C PRO A 218 -17.75 38.43 -9.55
N TRP A 219 -17.24 37.30 -9.07
CA TRP A 219 -15.81 37.07 -8.90
C TRP A 219 -15.18 36.61 -10.21
N GLN A 220 -13.99 37.13 -10.49
CA GLN A 220 -13.21 36.79 -11.67
C GLN A 220 -11.74 36.63 -11.31
N VAL A 221 -11.05 35.71 -11.99
CA VAL A 221 -9.59 35.58 -11.92
C VAL A 221 -8.98 36.70 -12.74
N VAL A 222 -8.17 37.54 -12.10
CA VAL A 222 -7.54 38.71 -12.74
C VAL A 222 -6.10 38.41 -13.14
N SER A 223 -5.40 37.58 -12.36
CA SER A 223 -4.07 37.13 -12.72
C SER A 223 -3.82 35.71 -12.21
N SER A 224 -3.30 34.85 -13.08
CA SER A 224 -2.77 33.55 -12.66
C SER A 224 -1.32 33.71 -12.18
N LYS A 225 -0.96 32.97 -11.14
CA LYS A 225 0.43 32.86 -10.69
C LYS A 225 0.90 31.42 -10.99
N CYS A 226 1.72 31.28 -12.01
CA CYS A 226 2.36 30.02 -12.38
C CYS A 226 3.87 30.23 -12.44
N GLU A 227 4.63 29.29 -11.91
CA GLU A 227 6.10 29.27 -11.99
C GLU A 227 6.50 28.06 -12.85
N THR A 228 7.38 28.28 -13.82
CA THR A 228 7.82 27.24 -14.76
C THR A 228 9.33 27.18 -14.79
N THR A 229 9.88 25.96 -14.76
CA THR A 229 11.29 25.69 -15.02
C THR A 229 11.41 24.86 -16.30
N GLN A 230 12.58 24.26 -16.56
CA GLN A 230 12.77 23.39 -17.71
C GLN A 230 11.95 22.09 -17.62
N ASP A 231 11.78 21.54 -16.41
CA ASP A 231 11.18 20.21 -16.18
C ASP A 231 9.98 20.24 -15.23
N SER A 232 9.63 21.41 -14.70
CA SER A 232 8.56 21.52 -13.71
C SER A 232 7.61 22.70 -13.91
N PHE A 233 6.37 22.46 -13.50
CA PHE A 233 5.28 23.41 -13.53
C PHE A 233 4.67 23.53 -12.13
N VAL A 234 4.63 24.75 -11.59
CA VAL A 234 4.04 25.05 -10.29
C VAL A 234 2.84 25.97 -10.43
N LEU A 235 1.68 25.46 -10.03
CA LEU A 235 0.41 26.17 -10.03
C LEU A 235 0.14 26.79 -8.67
N HIS A 236 0.17 28.11 -8.56
CA HIS A 236 -0.19 28.81 -7.34
C HIS A 236 -1.63 29.30 -7.37
N LEU A 237 -2.10 29.72 -6.19
CA LEU A 237 -3.41 30.34 -6.04
C LEU A 237 -3.51 31.60 -6.93
N PRO A 238 -4.49 31.68 -7.85
CA PRO A 238 -4.67 32.86 -8.68
C PRO A 238 -5.24 34.02 -7.87
N LYS A 239 -5.02 35.25 -8.36
CA LYS A 239 -5.65 36.45 -7.80
C LYS A 239 -7.09 36.55 -8.28
N VAL A 240 -8.02 36.50 -7.34
CA VAL A 240 -9.47 36.61 -7.58
C VAL A 240 -9.97 37.95 -7.07
N GLU A 241 -10.70 38.70 -7.90
CA GLU A 241 -11.32 39.97 -7.52
C GLU A 241 -12.83 39.92 -7.78
N GLY A 242 -13.60 40.61 -6.93
CA GLY A 242 -15.05 40.71 -7.04
C GLY A 242 -15.49 42.17 -7.09
N SER A 243 -16.70 42.42 -7.58
CA SER A 243 -17.23 43.80 -7.62
C SER A 243 -17.38 44.40 -6.21
N ALA A 244 -17.12 45.70 -6.07
CA ALA A 244 -17.16 46.44 -4.80
C ALA A 244 -18.53 46.40 -4.07
N ARG A 245 -19.60 45.95 -4.76
CA ARG A 245 -20.94 45.77 -4.20
C ARG A 245 -21.17 44.37 -3.60
N SER A 246 -20.24 43.44 -3.80
CA SER A 246 -20.34 42.06 -3.33
C SER A 246 -19.95 41.96 -1.85
N ARG A 247 -20.89 42.27 -0.96
CA ARG A 247 -20.66 42.27 0.50
C ARG A 247 -20.92 40.93 1.20
N SER A 248 -21.23 39.83 0.52
CA SER A 248 -21.69 38.63 1.26
C SER A 248 -21.43 37.24 0.66
N GLY A 249 -20.52 37.04 -0.29
CA GLY A 249 -20.22 35.69 -0.83
C GLY A 249 -18.73 35.40 -0.96
N ARG A 250 -18.24 34.29 -0.37
CA ARG A 250 -16.89 33.77 -0.64
C ARG A 250 -16.86 33.12 -2.03
N PRO A 251 -15.92 33.46 -2.93
CA PRO A 251 -15.84 32.89 -4.27
C PRO A 251 -15.66 31.37 -4.22
N CYS A 252 -16.24 30.66 -5.18
CA CYS A 252 -15.74 29.33 -5.54
C CYS A 252 -14.70 29.44 -6.64
N LEU A 253 -13.70 28.56 -6.61
CA LEU A 253 -12.64 28.48 -7.60
C LEU A 253 -12.58 27.06 -8.18
N GLY A 254 -13.06 26.93 -9.41
CA GLY A 254 -12.93 25.76 -10.24
C GLY A 254 -11.61 25.83 -10.99
N VAL A 255 -10.80 24.78 -10.92
CA VAL A 255 -9.52 24.71 -11.65
C VAL A 255 -9.46 23.45 -12.50
N PHE A 256 -9.21 23.64 -13.79
CA PHE A 256 -8.94 22.54 -14.68
C PHE A 256 -7.54 22.72 -15.27
N ALA A 257 -6.72 21.70 -15.10
CA ALA A 257 -5.48 21.56 -15.82
C ALA A 257 -5.56 20.30 -16.69
N SER A 258 -5.18 20.39 -17.97
CA SER A 258 -4.87 19.20 -18.77
C SER A 258 -3.40 19.16 -19.11
N ILE A 259 -2.82 17.97 -19.01
CA ILE A 259 -1.44 17.65 -19.38
C ILE A 259 -1.54 16.69 -20.56
N ASP A 260 -1.24 17.22 -21.75
CA ASP A 260 -1.29 16.52 -23.02
C ASP A 260 0.13 16.01 -23.36
N VAL A 261 0.29 14.68 -23.33
CA VAL A 261 1.60 13.99 -23.46
C VAL A 261 1.83 13.55 -24.91
N ARG A 262 2.99 13.90 -25.47
CA ARG A 262 3.39 13.49 -26.83
C ARG A 262 3.51 11.97 -26.94
N PRO A 263 2.98 11.35 -28.02
CA PRO A 263 3.18 9.92 -28.27
C PRO A 263 4.67 9.56 -28.34
N GLY A 264 5.07 8.46 -27.72
CA GLY A 264 6.45 7.96 -27.73
C GLY A 264 7.39 8.65 -26.75
N LEU A 265 6.89 9.55 -25.89
CA LEU A 265 7.72 10.21 -24.88
C LEU A 265 8.33 9.20 -23.91
N THR A 266 9.64 9.31 -23.70
CA THR A 266 10.35 8.54 -22.67
C THR A 266 10.77 9.49 -21.56
N LEU A 267 10.39 9.18 -20.33
CA LEU A 267 10.81 9.92 -19.14
C LEU A 267 11.54 8.98 -18.17
N ASN A 268 12.44 9.54 -17.37
CA ASN A 268 13.00 8.86 -16.22
C ASN A 268 12.02 8.90 -15.07
N ASP A 269 11.69 10.10 -14.58
CA ASP A 269 10.78 10.28 -13.46
C ASP A 269 9.56 11.16 -13.80
N TRP A 270 8.43 10.79 -13.22
CA TRP A 270 7.16 11.51 -13.29
C TRP A 270 6.67 11.87 -11.89
N THR A 271 6.34 13.13 -11.66
CA THR A 271 5.74 13.60 -10.41
C THR A 271 4.51 14.46 -10.66
N LEU A 272 3.39 14.10 -10.04
CA LEU A 272 2.15 14.88 -10.05
C LEU A 272 1.64 15.04 -8.62
N THR A 273 1.73 16.26 -8.08
CA THR A 273 1.30 16.57 -6.72
C THR A 273 0.17 17.59 -6.73
N THR A 274 -0.95 17.25 -6.09
CA THR A 274 -2.13 18.10 -5.94
C THR A 274 -2.47 18.32 -4.46
N GLY A 275 -2.78 19.58 -4.13
CA GLY A 275 -3.25 19.96 -2.80
C GLY A 275 -4.76 19.79 -2.67
N ASN A 276 -5.50 20.26 -3.68
CA ASN A 276 -6.96 20.31 -3.68
C ASN A 276 -7.57 19.55 -4.87
N LEU A 277 -6.85 19.44 -5.98
CA LEU A 277 -7.40 18.92 -7.22
C LEU A 277 -7.39 17.39 -7.27
N ASN A 278 -8.39 16.82 -7.93
CA ASN A 278 -8.38 15.40 -8.28
C ASN A 278 -7.35 15.13 -9.38
N ILE A 279 -6.77 13.94 -9.36
CA ILE A 279 -5.89 13.43 -10.41
C ILE A 279 -6.71 12.47 -11.26
N GLU A 280 -6.81 12.75 -12.56
CA GLU A 280 -7.41 11.84 -13.53
C GLU A 280 -6.40 11.52 -14.63
N VAL A 281 -6.12 10.24 -14.87
CA VAL A 281 -5.31 9.80 -16.02
C VAL A 281 -6.19 9.04 -16.98
N VAL A 282 -6.24 9.51 -18.23
CA VAL A 282 -6.98 8.89 -19.32
C VAL A 282 -6.15 7.76 -19.91
N ASP A 283 -6.85 6.77 -20.46
CA ASP A 283 -6.24 5.63 -21.14
C ASP A 283 -5.48 6.04 -22.42
N GLY A 284 -4.59 5.16 -22.89
CA GLY A 284 -3.87 5.33 -24.16
C GLY A 284 -2.49 5.98 -24.05
N LEU A 285 -1.99 6.24 -22.83
CA LEU A 285 -0.60 6.65 -22.62
C LEU A 285 0.38 5.48 -22.76
N PHE A 286 -0.05 4.29 -22.34
CA PHE A 286 0.75 3.07 -22.35
C PHE A 286 0.06 1.99 -23.17
N SER A 287 0.85 1.06 -23.72
CA SER A 287 0.33 -0.07 -24.46
C SER A 287 -0.32 -1.08 -23.52
N ARG A 288 -1.56 -1.48 -23.82
CA ARG A 288 -2.22 -2.61 -23.12
C ARG A 288 -1.93 -3.95 -23.78
N LYS A 289 -1.55 -3.97 -25.07
CA LYS A 289 -1.31 -5.18 -25.88
C LYS A 289 -0.19 -4.93 -26.90
N SER A 290 0.69 -5.92 -27.09
CA SER A 290 1.81 -5.86 -28.04
C SER A 290 1.39 -5.59 -29.51
N SER A 291 0.12 -5.79 -29.87
CA SER A 291 -0.40 -5.58 -31.23
C SER A 291 -0.83 -4.13 -31.54
N GLU A 292 -0.86 -3.23 -30.56
CA GLU A 292 -1.26 -1.81 -30.75
C GLU A 292 -0.04 -0.94 -31.09
N ILE A 293 0.72 -1.34 -32.11
CA ILE A 293 2.05 -0.78 -32.47
C ILE A 293 1.95 0.61 -33.15
N LEU A 294 0.76 1.08 -33.53
CA LEU A 294 0.60 2.23 -34.42
C LEU A 294 0.62 3.61 -33.74
N GLN A 295 0.62 3.69 -32.41
CA GLN A 295 0.78 4.94 -31.67
C GLN A 295 2.00 4.80 -30.76
N GLY A 296 2.94 5.75 -30.83
CA GLY A 296 4.09 5.74 -29.91
C GLY A 296 3.57 5.78 -28.47
N HIS A 297 3.91 4.77 -27.68
CA HIS A 297 3.50 4.69 -26.27
C HIS A 297 4.52 5.39 -25.39
N MET A 298 4.05 6.02 -24.33
CA MET A 298 4.91 6.60 -23.31
C MET A 298 5.71 5.50 -22.60
N GLN A 299 6.93 5.81 -22.18
CA GLN A 299 7.75 4.94 -21.33
C GLN A 299 8.26 5.70 -20.11
N ILE A 300 8.24 5.05 -18.96
CA ILE A 300 8.81 5.57 -17.71
C ILE A 300 9.81 4.55 -17.17
N THR A 301 11.10 4.90 -17.22
CA THR A 301 12.19 3.99 -16.84
C THR A 301 12.44 3.96 -15.33
N GLY A 302 12.15 5.06 -14.65
CA GLY A 302 12.35 5.25 -13.22
C GLY A 302 11.06 5.22 -12.42
N LYS A 303 10.80 6.32 -11.70
CA LYS A 303 9.76 6.41 -10.68
C LYS A 303 8.62 7.33 -11.10
N SER A 304 7.40 6.87 -10.87
CA SER A 304 6.18 7.68 -10.96
C SER A 304 5.59 7.93 -9.58
N THR A 305 5.34 9.20 -9.26
CA THR A 305 4.71 9.62 -8.00
C THR A 305 3.45 10.42 -8.26
N PHE A 306 2.35 9.99 -7.66
CA PHE A 306 1.09 10.73 -7.61
C PHE A 306 0.75 11.02 -6.16
N ASN A 307 0.63 12.29 -5.80
CA ASN A 307 0.23 12.69 -4.46
C ASN A 307 -0.99 13.60 -4.54
N ALA A 308 -2.11 13.19 -3.94
CA ALA A 308 -3.29 14.03 -3.83
C ALA A 308 -3.69 14.18 -2.36
N VAL A 309 -3.47 15.37 -1.79
CA VAL A 309 -3.76 15.63 -0.38
C VAL A 309 -5.26 15.51 -0.11
N SER A 310 -6.08 16.29 -0.81
CA SER A 310 -7.54 16.29 -0.64
C SER A 310 -8.30 15.73 -1.84
N GLY A 311 -7.58 15.38 -2.91
CA GLY A 311 -8.15 14.87 -4.17
C GLY A 311 -8.19 13.34 -4.22
N ALA A 312 -9.08 12.81 -5.06
CA ALA A 312 -9.07 11.42 -5.47
C ALA A 312 -8.12 11.21 -6.67
N CYS A 313 -7.57 10.01 -6.78
CA CYS A 313 -6.77 9.57 -7.92
C CYS A 313 -7.57 8.55 -8.72
N LYS A 314 -7.88 8.86 -9.99
CA LYS A 314 -8.54 7.95 -10.93
C LYS A 314 -7.66 7.75 -12.15
N ILE A 315 -6.99 6.60 -12.21
CA ILE A 315 -5.95 6.32 -13.21
C ILE A 315 -6.41 5.17 -14.09
N ALA A 316 -6.70 5.43 -15.36
CA ALA A 316 -7.24 4.41 -16.27
C ALA A 316 -6.24 3.28 -16.55
N HIS A 317 -4.96 3.60 -16.71
CA HIS A 317 -3.82 2.68 -16.79
C HIS A 317 -2.53 3.45 -16.52
N TRP A 318 -1.61 2.88 -15.77
CA TRP A 318 -0.27 3.42 -15.60
C TRP A 318 0.77 2.30 -15.53
N SER A 319 1.93 2.54 -16.14
CA SER A 319 3.04 1.60 -16.20
C SER A 319 4.36 2.33 -15.95
N ALA A 320 5.04 1.96 -14.87
CA ALA A 320 6.36 2.45 -14.50
C ALA A 320 7.04 1.44 -13.58
N ARG A 321 8.39 1.42 -13.58
CA ARG A 321 9.17 0.49 -12.74
C ARG A 321 8.82 0.61 -11.26
N HIS A 322 8.73 1.84 -10.76
CA HIS A 322 8.23 2.15 -9.42
C HIS A 322 7.05 3.11 -9.48
N THR A 323 5.87 2.66 -9.05
CA THR A 323 4.67 3.51 -8.96
C THR A 323 4.29 3.74 -7.51
N ILE A 324 4.24 5.01 -7.10
CA ILE A 324 3.86 5.41 -5.74
C ILE A 324 2.67 6.37 -5.82
N ILE A 325 1.57 5.99 -5.17
CA ILE A 325 0.34 6.78 -5.13
C ILE A 325 -0.05 7.00 -3.68
N GLU A 326 -0.10 8.26 -3.27
CA GLU A 326 -0.47 8.65 -1.91
C GLU A 326 -1.65 9.61 -1.92
N THR A 327 -2.62 9.37 -1.05
CA THR A 327 -3.70 10.32 -0.74
C THR A 327 -3.89 10.47 0.77
N ILE A 328 -4.38 11.62 1.21
CA ILE A 328 -4.81 11.76 2.62
C ILE A 328 -6.32 11.56 2.69
N SER A 329 -7.08 12.36 1.94
CA SER A 329 -8.55 12.33 1.96
C SER A 329 -9.08 12.13 0.54
N GLY A 330 -8.99 10.91 0.03
CA GLY A 330 -9.37 10.62 -1.35
C GLY A 330 -9.20 9.15 -1.70
N SER A 331 -10.03 8.68 -2.62
CA SER A 331 -9.95 7.29 -3.07
C SER A 331 -8.95 7.13 -4.21
N ILE A 332 -8.28 5.98 -4.27
CA ILE A 332 -7.39 5.57 -5.35
C ILE A 332 -8.10 4.50 -6.17
N HIS A 333 -8.34 4.77 -7.45
CA HIS A 333 -8.90 3.81 -8.38
C HIS A 333 -8.04 3.71 -9.63
N GLY A 334 -7.79 2.50 -10.10
CA GLY A 334 -7.12 2.35 -11.38
C GLY A 334 -6.70 0.95 -11.78
N PHE A 335 -6.00 0.89 -12.90
CA PHE A 335 -5.31 -0.29 -13.41
C PHE A 335 -3.81 0.00 -13.43
N PHE A 336 -3.02 -0.87 -12.83
CA PHE A 336 -1.59 -0.65 -12.67
C PHE A 336 -0.80 -1.86 -13.13
N ASP A 337 0.22 -1.61 -13.93
CA ASP A 337 1.23 -2.63 -14.20
C ASP A 337 2.13 -2.76 -12.96
N LEU A 338 2.34 -3.99 -12.49
CA LEU A 338 3.25 -4.29 -11.39
C LEU A 338 4.58 -4.77 -11.98
N LEU A 339 5.54 -3.84 -12.01
CA LEU A 339 6.94 -4.13 -12.30
C LEU A 339 7.63 -4.42 -10.95
N ASP A 340 8.44 -3.50 -10.45
CA ASP A 340 9.26 -3.72 -9.25
C ASP A 340 8.54 -3.28 -7.97
N LEU A 341 7.86 -2.12 -8.02
CA LEU A 341 7.10 -1.58 -6.89
C LEU A 341 5.78 -0.97 -7.33
N LEU A 342 4.70 -1.40 -6.69
CA LEU A 342 3.44 -0.67 -6.63
C LEU A 342 3.10 -0.36 -5.16
N SER A 343 3.19 0.92 -4.79
CA SER A 343 2.88 1.40 -3.45
C SER A 343 1.63 2.27 -3.48
N LEU A 344 0.57 1.82 -2.81
CA LEU A 344 -0.72 2.50 -2.72
C LEU A 344 -0.99 2.88 -1.27
N LYS A 345 -1.17 4.17 -0.99
CA LYS A 345 -1.37 4.66 0.36
C LYS A 345 -2.52 5.64 0.46
N THR A 346 -3.43 5.40 1.40
CA THR A 346 -4.46 6.38 1.75
C THR A 346 -4.59 6.52 3.27
N THR A 347 -4.95 7.70 3.77
CA THR A 347 -5.40 7.83 5.17
C THR A 347 -6.89 7.53 5.27
N SER A 348 -7.70 8.06 4.36
CA SER A 348 -9.13 7.82 4.31
C SER A 348 -9.59 7.77 2.87
N GLY A 349 -10.21 6.66 2.49
CA GLY A 349 -10.72 6.45 1.15
C GLY A 349 -10.83 4.99 0.78
N THR A 350 -11.28 4.73 -0.44
CA THR A 350 -11.23 3.38 -1.01
C THR A 350 -9.99 3.25 -1.89
N ILE A 351 -9.26 2.14 -1.75
CA ILE A 351 -8.25 1.69 -2.72
C ILE A 351 -8.91 0.58 -3.53
N GLY A 352 -9.30 0.88 -4.77
CA GLY A 352 -9.98 -0.06 -5.66
C GLY A 352 -9.23 -0.21 -6.97
N CYS A 353 -8.40 -1.24 -7.12
CA CYS A 353 -7.57 -1.40 -8.31
C CYS A 353 -7.44 -2.83 -8.84
N THR A 354 -7.14 -2.91 -10.12
CA THR A 354 -6.66 -4.13 -10.77
C THR A 354 -5.16 -3.97 -11.03
N VAL A 355 -4.41 -5.03 -10.76
CA VAL A 355 -2.95 -5.02 -10.86
C VAL A 355 -2.53 -6.13 -11.80
N ASP A 356 -1.74 -5.79 -12.81
CA ASP A 356 -1.24 -6.72 -13.82
C ASP A 356 0.28 -6.87 -13.73
N PRO A 357 0.79 -8.01 -13.23
CA PRO A 357 2.22 -8.27 -13.18
C PRO A 357 2.87 -8.24 -14.56
N LYS A 358 4.06 -7.64 -14.63
CA LYS A 358 4.91 -7.63 -15.84
C LYS A 358 6.23 -8.35 -15.58
N ASP A 359 6.88 -8.75 -16.66
CA ASP A 359 8.20 -9.37 -16.62
C ASP A 359 9.21 -8.49 -15.89
N ALA A 360 10.21 -9.14 -15.29
CA ALA A 360 11.32 -8.44 -14.67
C ALA A 360 12.18 -7.79 -15.75
N ASP A 361 12.82 -6.67 -15.40
CA ASP A 361 13.85 -6.09 -16.24
C ASP A 361 14.98 -7.12 -16.42
N PRO A 362 15.38 -7.43 -17.68
CA PRO A 362 16.38 -8.46 -17.94
C PRO A 362 17.78 -8.08 -17.46
N ASP A 363 18.09 -6.78 -17.42
CA ASP A 363 19.39 -6.26 -17.00
C ASP A 363 19.44 -6.05 -15.47
N ALA A 364 18.30 -5.79 -14.85
CA ALA A 364 18.18 -5.53 -13.41
C ALA A 364 16.96 -6.23 -12.77
N PRO A 365 16.96 -7.57 -12.64
CA PRO A 365 15.82 -8.32 -12.14
C PRO A 365 15.53 -8.00 -10.67
N ALA A 366 14.25 -7.72 -10.37
CA ALA A 366 13.77 -7.38 -9.03
C ALA A 366 12.48 -8.16 -8.70
N PRO A 367 12.13 -8.32 -7.41
CA PRO A 367 10.84 -8.88 -7.03
C PRO A 367 9.68 -7.96 -7.47
N ALA A 368 8.50 -8.54 -7.63
CA ALA A 368 7.25 -7.81 -7.85
C ALA A 368 6.64 -7.48 -6.49
N TYR A 369 6.91 -6.28 -5.98
CA TYR A 369 6.50 -5.87 -4.64
C TYR A 369 5.25 -4.99 -4.64
N LEU A 370 4.17 -5.49 -4.03
CA LEU A 370 2.93 -4.77 -3.82
C LEU A 370 2.80 -4.36 -2.36
N SER A 371 2.73 -3.05 -2.11
CA SER A 371 2.49 -2.48 -0.78
C SER A 371 1.22 -1.65 -0.77
N VAL A 372 0.28 -1.99 0.10
CA VAL A 372 -0.97 -1.26 0.28
C VAL A 372 -1.12 -0.84 1.73
N THR A 373 -1.27 0.46 1.97
CA THR A 373 -1.41 1.03 3.30
C THR A 373 -2.69 1.87 3.40
N SER A 374 -3.54 1.59 4.38
CA SER A 374 -4.79 2.34 4.59
C SER A 374 -5.15 2.52 6.06
N ILE A 375 -5.35 3.75 6.54
CA ILE A 375 -5.84 3.94 7.92
C ILE A 375 -7.32 3.58 8.01
N SER A 376 -8.17 4.10 7.11
CA SER A 376 -9.60 3.77 7.09
C SER A 376 -10.19 3.69 5.69
N GLY A 377 -11.26 2.89 5.57
CA GLY A 377 -12.02 2.73 4.34
C GLY A 377 -12.07 1.28 3.87
N THR A 378 -11.89 1.06 2.57
CA THR A 378 -11.94 -0.27 1.95
C THR A 378 -10.76 -0.45 1.01
N VAL A 379 -10.15 -1.62 1.06
CA VAL A 379 -9.12 -2.06 0.12
C VAL A 379 -9.72 -3.18 -0.71
N ASP A 380 -9.78 -3.00 -2.03
CA ASP A 380 -10.21 -3.99 -3.01
C ASP A 380 -9.16 -4.03 -4.14
N VAL A 381 -8.23 -4.98 -4.03
CA VAL A 381 -7.12 -5.14 -4.98
C VAL A 381 -7.17 -6.52 -5.62
N ARG A 382 -7.13 -6.56 -6.95
CA ARG A 382 -7.24 -7.82 -7.71
C ARG A 382 -6.05 -8.02 -8.63
N LEU A 383 -5.30 -9.08 -8.37
CA LEU A 383 -4.29 -9.65 -9.27
C LEU A 383 -4.90 -10.83 -10.04
N PRO A 384 -4.36 -11.17 -11.23
CA PRO A 384 -4.80 -12.35 -11.97
C PRO A 384 -4.53 -13.64 -11.18
N THR A 385 -5.56 -14.48 -11.06
CA THR A 385 -5.47 -15.82 -10.44
C THR A 385 -5.45 -16.95 -11.47
N THR A 386 -5.44 -16.62 -12.77
CA THR A 386 -5.44 -17.56 -13.90
C THR A 386 -4.64 -16.97 -15.06
N GLY A 387 -4.28 -17.79 -16.05
CA GLY A 387 -3.50 -17.36 -17.22
C GLY A 387 -2.00 -17.56 -17.05
N SER A 388 -1.18 -17.07 -17.97
CA SER A 388 0.28 -17.13 -17.85
C SER A 388 0.76 -15.97 -16.97
N LEU A 389 1.49 -16.25 -15.90
CA LEU A 389 2.06 -15.24 -15.02
C LEU A 389 3.57 -15.10 -15.26
N PRO A 390 4.12 -13.87 -15.25
CA PRO A 390 5.56 -13.64 -15.30
C PRO A 390 6.30 -14.38 -14.19
N GLU A 391 7.49 -14.89 -14.52
CA GLU A 391 8.36 -15.56 -13.55
C GLU A 391 9.06 -14.54 -12.65
N ARG A 392 8.43 -14.23 -11.51
CA ARG A 392 8.91 -13.24 -10.54
C ARG A 392 8.67 -13.68 -9.11
N ASP A 393 9.47 -13.13 -8.19
CA ASP A 393 9.19 -13.28 -6.77
C ASP A 393 8.10 -12.28 -6.38
N TYR A 394 6.93 -12.80 -6.04
CA TYR A 394 5.79 -12.00 -5.64
C TYR A 394 5.77 -11.76 -4.14
N GLN A 395 5.78 -10.49 -3.75
CA GLN A 395 5.76 -10.06 -2.35
C GLN A 395 4.59 -9.10 -2.13
N THR A 396 3.77 -9.37 -1.12
CA THR A 396 2.58 -8.56 -0.80
C THR A 396 2.60 -8.10 0.64
N ARG A 397 2.41 -6.79 0.86
CA ARG A 397 2.27 -6.18 2.18
C ARG A 397 0.98 -5.36 2.25
N LEU A 398 0.07 -5.75 3.13
CA LEU A 398 -1.17 -5.04 3.43
C LEU A 398 -1.12 -4.54 4.86
N GLU A 399 -1.13 -3.22 5.05
CA GLU A 399 -1.14 -2.59 6.37
C GLU A 399 -2.32 -1.67 6.54
N THR A 400 -3.24 -2.04 7.42
CA THR A 400 -4.40 -1.20 7.70
C THR A 400 -4.63 -0.99 9.19
N VAL A 401 -5.42 0.03 9.53
CA VAL A 401 -5.87 0.23 10.91
C VAL A 401 -7.33 -0.20 11.05
N SER A 402 -8.24 0.45 10.33
CA SER A 402 -9.67 0.19 10.38
C SER A 402 -10.26 0.11 8.97
N SER A 403 -9.91 -0.94 8.23
CA SER A 403 -10.34 -1.13 6.84
C SER A 403 -10.85 -2.53 6.59
N ASN A 404 -11.85 -2.64 5.70
CA ASN A 404 -12.22 -3.92 5.12
C ASN A 404 -11.27 -4.23 3.95
N ILE A 405 -10.65 -5.40 3.97
CA ILE A 405 -9.71 -5.85 2.94
C ILE A 405 -10.40 -6.94 2.14
N ARG A 406 -10.51 -6.73 0.83
CA ARG A 406 -10.97 -7.71 -0.15
C ARG A 406 -9.95 -7.78 -1.27
N GLY A 407 -9.84 -8.95 -1.90
CA GLY A 407 -8.96 -9.06 -3.05
C GLY A 407 -8.49 -10.46 -3.38
N ALA A 408 -7.75 -10.53 -4.46
CA ALA A 408 -7.03 -11.72 -4.87
C ALA A 408 -5.57 -11.32 -5.13
N PHE A 409 -4.64 -12.07 -4.55
CA PHE A 409 -3.22 -11.77 -4.59
C PHE A 409 -2.42 -13.00 -5.03
N ILE A 410 -1.29 -12.74 -5.68
CA ILE A 410 -0.30 -13.78 -5.97
C ILE A 410 0.62 -13.88 -4.75
N HIS A 411 0.82 -15.10 -4.27
CA HIS A 411 1.63 -15.42 -3.09
C HIS A 411 2.94 -16.08 -3.51
N GLY A 412 4.03 -15.33 -3.47
CA GLY A 412 5.40 -15.81 -3.72
C GLY A 412 6.15 -16.09 -2.42
N SER A 413 7.28 -15.42 -2.19
CA SER A 413 8.08 -15.61 -0.98
C SER A 413 7.41 -15.11 0.31
N SER A 414 6.63 -14.02 0.22
CA SER A 414 6.03 -13.41 1.41
C SER A 414 4.68 -12.74 1.16
N THR A 415 3.78 -12.89 2.12
CA THR A 415 2.52 -12.14 2.19
C THR A 415 2.26 -11.78 3.65
N SER A 416 2.27 -10.48 3.96
CA SER A 416 2.03 -9.97 5.31
C SER A 416 0.78 -9.10 5.35
N ILE A 417 -0.12 -9.40 6.28
CA ILE A 417 -1.39 -8.68 6.43
C ILE A 417 -1.53 -8.25 7.88
N HIS A 418 -1.58 -6.95 8.12
CA HIS A 418 -1.78 -6.38 9.44
C HIS A 418 -3.02 -5.49 9.43
N THR A 419 -3.96 -5.74 10.34
CA THR A 419 -5.06 -4.81 10.60
C THR A 419 -5.45 -4.77 12.07
N SER A 420 -5.81 -3.59 12.60
CA SER A 420 -6.38 -3.53 13.95
C SER A 420 -7.85 -3.99 13.91
N SER A 421 -8.64 -3.43 13.01
CA SER A 421 -10.06 -3.77 12.89
C SER A 421 -10.53 -3.78 11.44
N GLY A 422 -11.59 -4.54 11.21
CA GLY A 422 -12.21 -4.70 9.90
C GLY A 422 -12.08 -6.13 9.40
N ASP A 423 -12.85 -6.44 8.37
CA ASP A 423 -12.90 -7.80 7.84
C ASP A 423 -11.86 -7.99 6.74
N VAL A 424 -11.13 -9.10 6.79
CA VAL A 424 -10.18 -9.55 5.77
C VAL A 424 -10.80 -10.71 5.02
N HIS A 425 -11.03 -10.56 3.71
CA HIS A 425 -11.57 -11.61 2.84
C HIS A 425 -10.72 -11.68 1.58
N ILE A 426 -9.74 -12.58 1.55
CA ILE A 426 -8.77 -12.62 0.46
C ILE A 426 -8.56 -14.02 -0.11
N GLU A 427 -8.17 -14.03 -1.38
CA GLU A 427 -7.71 -15.22 -2.09
C GLU A 427 -6.22 -15.09 -2.36
N LEU A 428 -5.47 -16.17 -2.12
CA LEU A 428 -4.03 -16.24 -2.34
C LEU A 428 -3.75 -17.33 -3.36
N LEU A 429 -3.18 -16.96 -4.51
CA LEU A 429 -2.68 -17.88 -5.53
C LEU A 429 -1.20 -18.17 -5.27
N PRO A 430 -0.82 -19.38 -4.82
CA PRO A 430 0.59 -19.69 -4.65
C PRO A 430 1.35 -19.70 -5.98
N TYR A 431 2.51 -19.05 -6.00
CA TYR A 431 3.46 -19.01 -7.10
C TYR A 431 4.88 -19.23 -6.58
N VAL A 432 5.46 -20.40 -6.85
CA VAL A 432 6.75 -20.79 -6.25
C VAL A 432 7.79 -20.91 -7.35
N MET A 433 8.77 -20.00 -7.35
CA MET A 433 9.88 -20.02 -8.32
C MET A 433 10.93 -21.07 -7.98
N ASP A 434 11.30 -21.17 -6.70
CA ASP A 434 12.39 -22.01 -6.24
C ASP A 434 11.95 -22.82 -5.01
N SER A 435 12.23 -24.12 -5.04
CA SER A 435 12.06 -25.06 -3.93
C SER A 435 12.84 -24.69 -2.65
N ARG A 436 13.88 -23.87 -2.75
CA ARG A 436 14.71 -23.43 -1.60
C ARG A 436 14.04 -22.34 -0.77
N THR A 437 13.28 -21.46 -1.43
CA THR A 437 12.54 -20.39 -0.77
C THR A 437 11.37 -21.00 -0.02
N VAL A 438 11.16 -20.55 1.22
CA VAL A 438 10.02 -20.98 2.03
C VAL A 438 8.95 -19.89 1.95
N PRO A 439 7.86 -20.10 1.21
CA PRO A 439 6.76 -19.15 1.16
C PRO A 439 6.18 -18.94 2.56
N SER A 440 5.98 -17.68 2.92
CA SER A 440 5.48 -17.30 4.24
C SER A 440 4.25 -16.40 4.16
N ILE A 441 3.18 -16.83 4.83
CA ILE A 441 1.97 -16.03 5.03
C ILE A 441 1.91 -15.61 6.49
N HIS A 442 1.88 -14.31 6.74
CA HIS A 442 1.68 -13.75 8.06
C HIS A 442 0.41 -12.91 8.09
N THR A 443 -0.45 -13.16 9.06
CA THR A 443 -1.63 -12.32 9.32
C THR A 443 -1.73 -12.02 10.80
N SER A 444 -1.96 -10.75 11.13
CA SER A 444 -2.21 -10.31 12.49
C SER A 444 -3.41 -9.36 12.49
N THR A 445 -4.46 -9.75 13.21
CA THR A 445 -5.68 -8.95 13.37
C THR A 445 -5.98 -8.67 14.84
N HIS A 446 -6.61 -7.56 15.20
CA HIS A 446 -7.10 -7.37 16.58
C HIS A 446 -8.58 -7.74 16.71
N SER A 447 -9.43 -7.32 15.77
CA SER A 447 -10.84 -7.71 15.70
C SER A 447 -11.36 -7.76 14.26
N GLY A 448 -12.44 -8.51 14.06
CA GLY A 448 -13.08 -8.71 12.74
C GLY A 448 -13.09 -10.16 12.31
N THR A 449 -13.53 -10.39 11.08
CA THR A 449 -13.49 -11.70 10.43
C THR A 449 -12.31 -11.77 9.49
N THR A 450 -11.45 -12.78 9.67
CA THR A 450 -10.32 -13.07 8.79
C THR A 450 -10.61 -14.34 8.01
N ALA A 451 -10.99 -14.20 6.75
CA ALA A 451 -11.21 -15.27 5.79
C ALA A 451 -10.09 -15.27 4.75
N ILE A 452 -9.21 -16.28 4.81
CA ILE A 452 -8.11 -16.47 3.86
C ILE A 452 -8.33 -17.78 3.12
N ARG A 453 -8.46 -17.72 1.80
CA ARG A 453 -8.52 -18.90 0.93
C ARG A 453 -7.24 -19.02 0.12
N VAL A 454 -6.45 -20.03 0.41
CA VAL A 454 -5.31 -20.42 -0.41
C VAL A 454 -5.82 -21.29 -1.55
N LEU A 455 -5.53 -20.88 -2.78
CA LEU A 455 -5.92 -21.59 -4.00
C LEU A 455 -4.91 -22.72 -4.31
N PRO A 456 -5.25 -23.68 -5.19
CA PRO A 456 -4.26 -24.56 -5.77
C PRO A 456 -3.13 -23.75 -6.42
N PRO A 457 -1.87 -24.23 -6.36
CA PRO A 457 -0.73 -23.50 -6.89
C PRO A 457 -0.83 -23.33 -8.41
N HIS A 458 -0.37 -22.19 -8.89
CA HIS A 458 -0.32 -21.87 -10.32
C HIS A 458 0.75 -22.66 -11.07
N THR A 459 1.96 -22.70 -10.49
CA THR A 459 3.14 -23.39 -10.99
C THR A 459 3.83 -24.11 -9.84
N PHE A 460 4.51 -25.22 -10.14
CA PHE A 460 5.26 -25.96 -9.13
C PHE A 460 6.55 -26.57 -9.70
N PRO A 461 7.73 -26.26 -9.12
CA PRO A 461 8.96 -26.95 -9.44
C PRO A 461 9.04 -28.27 -8.65
N GLY A 462 8.96 -29.41 -9.35
CA GLY A 462 9.27 -30.74 -8.79
C GLY A 462 8.08 -31.59 -8.32
N ASP A 463 8.32 -32.47 -7.35
CA ASP A 463 7.39 -33.52 -6.91
C ASP A 463 6.31 -32.99 -5.95
N SER A 464 5.12 -32.71 -6.47
CA SER A 464 3.84 -32.45 -5.75
C SER A 464 3.84 -31.32 -4.70
N TRP A 465 2.86 -30.41 -4.80
CA TRP A 465 2.62 -29.31 -3.85
C TRP A 465 2.62 -29.73 -2.37
N GLY A 466 2.13 -30.93 -2.07
CA GLY A 466 2.11 -31.48 -0.71
C GLY A 466 3.48 -31.56 -0.03
N LYS A 467 4.57 -31.73 -0.79
CA LYS A 467 5.93 -31.81 -0.21
C LYS A 467 6.59 -30.46 0.01
N LEU A 468 6.00 -29.37 -0.47
CA LEU A 468 6.59 -28.05 -0.31
C LEU A 468 6.63 -27.62 1.15
N ARG A 469 7.77 -27.09 1.57
CA ARG A 469 7.88 -26.40 2.86
C ARG A 469 7.27 -25.00 2.72
N SER A 470 6.15 -24.77 3.40
CA SER A 470 5.46 -23.47 3.47
C SER A 470 5.14 -23.12 4.93
N GLU A 471 5.17 -21.84 5.28
CA GLU A 471 4.78 -21.36 6.61
C GLU A 471 3.57 -20.42 6.53
N HIS A 472 2.56 -20.64 7.37
CA HIS A 472 1.46 -19.71 7.56
C HIS A 472 1.25 -19.49 9.05
N LYS A 473 1.40 -18.24 9.50
CA LYS A 473 1.11 -17.79 10.87
C LYS A 473 0.01 -16.75 10.88
N SER A 474 -1.14 -17.09 11.43
CA SER A 474 -2.28 -16.19 11.61
C SER A 474 -2.57 -15.99 13.09
N SER A 475 -2.63 -14.74 13.55
CA SER A 475 -3.00 -14.39 14.92
C SER A 475 -4.15 -13.39 14.96
N SER A 476 -5.08 -13.59 15.90
CA SER A 476 -6.09 -12.59 16.25
C SER A 476 -6.23 -12.42 17.77
N ILE A 477 -6.69 -11.26 18.21
CA ILE A 477 -7.11 -11.09 19.62
C ILE A 477 -8.58 -11.53 19.79
N SER A 478 -9.44 -11.15 18.84
CA SER A 478 -10.87 -11.43 18.88
C SER A 478 -11.45 -11.62 17.48
N GLY A 479 -12.61 -12.26 17.39
CA GLY A 479 -13.32 -12.46 16.12
C GLY A 479 -13.16 -13.87 15.55
N THR A 480 -13.34 -14.00 14.24
CA THR A 480 -13.43 -15.31 13.58
C THR A 480 -12.35 -15.44 12.53
N MET A 481 -11.62 -16.55 12.55
CA MET A 481 -10.62 -16.90 11.54
C MET A 481 -11.10 -18.12 10.75
N HIS A 482 -11.31 -17.93 9.46
CA HIS A 482 -11.62 -18.96 8.48
C HIS A 482 -10.43 -19.11 7.54
N ILE A 483 -9.68 -20.21 7.66
CA ILE A 483 -8.50 -20.47 6.83
C ILE A 483 -8.78 -21.71 6.00
N THR A 484 -8.74 -21.56 4.68
CA THR A 484 -9.02 -22.65 3.73
C THR A 484 -7.78 -22.93 2.89
N TYR A 485 -7.41 -24.20 2.80
CA TYR A 485 -6.32 -24.70 1.95
C TYR A 485 -6.85 -25.73 0.94
N PRO A 486 -6.21 -25.85 -0.22
CA PRO A 486 -6.62 -26.77 -1.27
C PRO A 486 -6.27 -28.22 -0.90
N ASP A 487 -6.79 -29.19 -1.65
CA ASP A 487 -6.63 -30.61 -1.31
C ASP A 487 -5.18 -31.11 -1.46
N GLU A 488 -4.42 -30.50 -2.36
CA GLU A 488 -3.05 -30.85 -2.65
C GLU A 488 -2.09 -30.48 -1.51
N TRP A 489 -2.53 -29.65 -0.55
CA TRP A 489 -1.69 -29.23 0.57
C TRP A 489 -1.53 -30.37 1.59
N GLU A 490 -0.30 -30.60 2.04
CA GLU A 490 0.04 -31.55 3.10
C GLU A 490 0.95 -30.90 4.14
N GLY A 491 0.81 -31.33 5.39
CA GLY A 491 1.61 -30.83 6.49
C GLY A 491 0.92 -30.86 7.84
N LEU A 492 1.41 -30.01 8.74
CA LEU A 492 0.97 -29.87 10.12
C LEU A 492 0.14 -28.59 10.30
N ALA A 493 -1.05 -28.72 10.86
CA ALA A 493 -1.88 -27.60 11.28
C ALA A 493 -1.97 -27.56 12.80
N THR A 494 -1.67 -26.40 13.39
CA THR A 494 -1.73 -26.14 14.83
C THR A 494 -2.64 -24.95 15.09
N ALA A 495 -3.53 -25.09 16.08
CA ALA A 495 -4.44 -24.03 16.49
C ALA A 495 -4.43 -23.84 18.01
N ASP A 496 -4.31 -22.60 18.45
CA ASP A 496 -4.31 -22.18 19.85
C ASP A 496 -5.48 -21.23 20.12
N SER A 497 -6.20 -21.43 21.22
CA SER A 497 -7.23 -20.50 21.69
C SER A 497 -7.25 -20.38 23.21
N THR A 498 -7.26 -19.16 23.75
CA THR A 498 -7.36 -18.94 25.21
C THR A 498 -8.79 -19.04 25.74
N SER A 499 -9.79 -18.60 24.99
CA SER A 499 -11.21 -18.63 25.41
C SER A 499 -12.17 -18.69 24.22
N GLY A 500 -11.92 -19.60 23.29
CA GLY A 500 -12.65 -19.70 22.04
C GLY A 500 -12.93 -21.13 21.57
N THR A 501 -13.41 -21.24 20.34
CA THR A 501 -13.66 -22.52 19.68
C THR A 501 -12.61 -22.79 18.60
N ILE A 502 -12.26 -24.06 18.45
CA ILE A 502 -11.31 -24.53 17.44
C ILE A 502 -11.96 -25.70 16.70
N SER A 503 -11.98 -25.59 15.38
CA SER A 503 -12.35 -26.63 14.42
C SER A 503 -11.23 -26.74 13.38
N ILE A 504 -10.67 -27.94 13.23
CA ILE A 504 -9.76 -28.27 12.12
C ILE A 504 -10.36 -29.50 11.45
N ARG A 505 -10.66 -29.42 10.16
CA ARG A 505 -11.29 -30.50 9.40
C ARG A 505 -10.84 -30.49 7.94
N GLY A 506 -11.10 -31.59 7.25
CA GLY A 506 -10.72 -31.75 5.86
C GLY A 506 -10.58 -33.20 5.46
N ARG A 507 -10.43 -33.42 4.16
CA ARG A 507 -10.11 -34.74 3.60
C ARG A 507 -8.73 -35.17 4.09
N ASP A 508 -8.63 -36.40 4.59
CA ASP A 508 -7.39 -37.02 5.10
C ASP A 508 -6.70 -36.27 6.25
N VAL A 509 -7.40 -35.33 6.89
CA VAL A 509 -6.92 -34.62 8.09
C VAL A 509 -7.14 -35.49 9.32
N LYS A 510 -6.06 -35.76 10.07
CA LYS A 510 -6.10 -36.51 11.33
C LYS A 510 -5.74 -35.59 12.49
N ILE A 511 -6.61 -35.52 13.51
CA ILE A 511 -6.28 -34.86 14.77
C ILE A 511 -5.33 -35.77 15.54
N ILE A 512 -4.11 -35.30 15.79
CA ILE A 512 -3.06 -36.06 16.49
C ILE A 512 -2.81 -35.54 17.92
N GLY A 513 -3.38 -34.39 18.26
CA GLY A 513 -3.38 -33.86 19.63
C GLY A 513 -4.52 -32.88 19.84
N ASP A 514 -5.21 -32.99 20.98
CA ASP A 514 -6.18 -32.00 21.48
C ASP A 514 -6.00 -31.94 23.00
N SER A 515 -5.40 -30.86 23.47
CA SER A 515 -5.12 -30.66 24.90
C SER A 515 -5.84 -29.41 25.41
N LYS A 516 -6.33 -29.51 26.64
CA LYS A 516 -6.90 -28.40 27.41
C LYS A 516 -6.08 -28.25 28.68
N SER A 517 -5.57 -27.05 28.93
CA SER A 517 -4.81 -26.74 30.14
C SER A 517 -5.71 -26.15 31.23
N ALA A 518 -5.18 -25.88 32.42
CA ALA A 518 -5.92 -25.14 33.44
C ALA A 518 -6.13 -23.68 32.98
N GLY A 519 -7.37 -23.19 33.04
CA GLY A 519 -7.80 -22.00 32.30
C GLY A 519 -8.32 -22.39 30.91
N ALA A 520 -9.18 -21.58 30.28
CA ALA A 520 -9.91 -21.97 29.06
C ALA A 520 -9.02 -22.21 27.80
N PHE A 521 -7.71 -22.35 27.96
CA PHE A 521 -6.74 -22.59 26.89
C PHE A 521 -6.91 -23.98 26.27
N ARG A 522 -7.01 -24.01 24.95
CA ARG A 522 -7.08 -25.21 24.12
C ARG A 522 -6.02 -25.15 23.03
N HIS A 523 -5.35 -26.27 22.82
CA HIS A 523 -4.35 -26.47 21.78
C HIS A 523 -4.73 -27.70 20.96
N VAL A 524 -4.85 -27.55 19.64
CA VAL A 524 -5.21 -28.63 18.72
C VAL A 524 -4.14 -28.76 17.65
N VAL A 525 -3.73 -30.00 17.38
CA VAL A 525 -2.75 -30.35 16.36
C VAL A 525 -3.37 -31.37 15.42
N ALA A 526 -3.33 -31.07 14.13
CA ALA A 526 -3.79 -31.93 13.05
C ALA A 526 -2.68 -32.13 12.02
N ARG A 527 -2.72 -33.27 11.33
CA ARG A 527 -1.79 -33.61 10.25
C ARG A 527 -2.55 -34.11 9.03
N LYS A 528 -2.12 -33.70 7.85
CA LYS A 528 -2.54 -34.26 6.56
C LYS A 528 -1.29 -34.69 5.78
N GLY A 529 -1.25 -35.94 5.34
CA GLY A 529 -0.11 -36.49 4.61
C GLY A 529 1.23 -36.42 5.35
N ASP A 530 2.31 -36.42 4.57
CA ASP A 530 3.70 -36.40 5.06
C ASP A 530 4.46 -35.14 4.60
N GLY A 531 3.72 -34.15 4.09
CA GLY A 531 4.22 -32.85 3.72
C GLY A 531 4.91 -32.05 4.82
N MET A 532 5.66 -31.04 4.39
CA MET A 532 6.42 -30.14 5.28
C MET A 532 5.73 -28.79 5.51
N GLY A 533 4.50 -28.60 5.02
CA GLY A 533 3.71 -27.40 5.25
C GLY A 533 3.40 -27.20 6.74
N ARG A 534 3.36 -25.95 7.18
CA ARG A 534 3.03 -25.58 8.56
C ARG A 534 1.98 -24.46 8.58
N ILE A 535 0.83 -24.75 9.17
CA ILE A 535 -0.22 -23.77 9.47
C ILE A 535 -0.27 -23.58 10.98
N GLY A 536 -0.08 -22.35 11.45
CA GLY A 536 -0.19 -21.93 12.84
C GLY A 536 -1.23 -20.85 12.97
N VAL A 537 -2.27 -21.12 13.76
CA VAL A 537 -3.39 -20.18 13.96
C VAL A 537 -3.59 -19.95 15.45
N ARG A 538 -3.66 -18.70 15.90
CA ARG A 538 -3.81 -18.38 17.32
C ARG A 538 -4.86 -17.31 17.53
N THR A 539 -5.74 -17.51 18.50
CA THR A 539 -6.62 -16.44 19.01
C THR A 539 -6.62 -16.34 20.53
N VAL A 540 -6.82 -15.13 21.06
CA VAL A 540 -7.16 -15.00 22.49
C VAL A 540 -8.61 -15.41 22.70
N SER A 541 -9.55 -14.85 21.92
CA SER A 541 -10.98 -15.12 22.02
C SER A 541 -11.62 -15.24 20.63
N GLY A 542 -12.70 -16.02 20.51
CA GLY A 542 -13.44 -16.17 19.25
C GLY A 542 -13.29 -17.55 18.61
N THR A 543 -13.38 -17.63 17.28
CA THR A 543 -13.55 -18.90 16.56
C THR A 543 -12.45 -19.12 15.55
N ILE A 544 -11.84 -20.31 15.58
CA ILE A 544 -10.90 -20.79 14.57
C ILE A 544 -11.56 -21.93 13.80
N ASP A 545 -11.65 -21.78 12.48
CA ASP A 545 -12.11 -22.82 11.55
C ASP A 545 -11.08 -22.98 10.43
N VAL A 546 -10.32 -24.07 10.46
CA VAL A 546 -9.33 -24.42 9.43
C VAL A 546 -9.88 -25.58 8.60
N ARG A 547 -9.96 -25.39 7.28
CA ARG A 547 -10.46 -26.38 6.32
C ARG A 547 -9.40 -26.71 5.28
N ILE A 548 -9.21 -27.99 5.01
CA ILE A 548 -8.17 -28.47 4.09
C ILE A 548 -8.78 -29.49 3.12
N GLY A 549 -8.81 -29.17 1.82
CA GLY A 549 -9.32 -30.09 0.78
C GLY A 549 -10.84 -30.31 0.77
N GLU A 550 -11.61 -29.31 1.18
CA GLU A 550 -13.10 -29.30 1.18
C GLU A 550 -13.68 -28.37 0.12
#